data_AF-A0A399SJJ0-F1
#
_entry.id   AF-A0A399SJJ0-F1
#
_cell.length_a   1.000
_cell.length_b   1.000
_cell.length_c   1.000
_cell.angle_alpha   90.00
_cell.angle_beta   90.00
_cell.angle_gamma   90.00
#
_symmetry.space_group_name_H-M   'P 1'
#
loop_
_entity.id
_entity.type
_entity.pdbx_description
1 polymer ?
#
loop_
_entity_poly.entity_id
_entity_poly.type
_entity_poly.pdbx_seq_one_letter_code
_entity_poly.pdbx_strand_id
1 'polypeptide(L)'
;MNKEEAYIILDALAEGCSPFTGEFLENDSILNERKVIRALQVALDALNVRPFPNQQMTPKSTTPVDVKTVLAVIIVMKAANLVPSISKIAKYLLGSKQFKNSETVRHELYGSLRHEFTYTSLKPIIAQLAKENHDISTALVASSKVKPWENVDYFEQPTFCTLSDKAVNQLKEKITELGIQKSPPLLSDYIIQARTIYPRAYESWSEKELEYLSKALKYTNDLHLLSSCFQRGENSLRGVGKKLIYECKVNEA
;
A
#
# COMPACT_ATOMS: atom_id res chain seq x y z
N MET A 1 3.38 -10.19 21.51
CA MET A 1 4.02 -9.15 20.69
C MET A 1 4.64 -8.14 21.63
N ASN A 2 5.96 -7.98 21.57
CA ASN A 2 6.68 -6.97 22.35
C ASN A 2 6.70 -5.62 21.61
N LYS A 3 7.19 -4.57 22.28
CA LYS A 3 7.21 -3.20 21.75
C LYS A 3 8.03 -3.05 20.46
N GLU A 4 9.12 -3.80 20.34
CA GLU A 4 9.99 -3.79 19.16
C GLU A 4 9.35 -4.51 17.97
N GLU A 5 8.70 -5.65 18.20
CA GLU A 5 7.91 -6.37 17.20
C GLU A 5 6.75 -5.50 16.68
N ALA A 6 6.05 -4.79 17.57
CA ALA A 6 4.99 -3.86 17.17
C ALA A 6 5.53 -2.72 16.30
N TYR A 7 6.69 -2.16 16.64
CA TYR A 7 7.36 -1.13 15.85
C TYR A 7 7.71 -1.64 14.45
N ILE A 8 8.36 -2.81 14.34
CA ILE A 8 8.76 -3.40 13.05
C ILE A 8 7.56 -3.68 12.15
N ILE A 9 6.44 -4.12 12.74
CA ILE A 9 5.20 -4.39 11.99
C ILE A 9 4.61 -3.09 11.45
N LEU A 10 4.39 -2.10 12.33
CA LEU A 10 3.79 -0.83 11.94
C LEU A 10 4.65 -0.04 10.94
N ASP A 11 5.97 -0.14 11.08
CA ASP A 11 6.94 0.50 10.21
C ASP A 11 6.95 -0.12 8.80
N ALA A 12 6.85 -1.44 8.71
CA ALA A 12 6.68 -2.11 7.41
C ALA A 12 5.35 -1.72 6.74
N LEU A 13 4.27 -1.65 7.52
CA LEU A 13 2.95 -1.24 7.01
C LEU A 13 2.95 0.23 6.55
N ALA A 14 3.63 1.12 7.27
CA ALA A 14 3.77 2.53 6.90
C ALA A 14 4.55 2.72 5.59
N GLU A 15 5.48 1.80 5.29
CA GLU A 15 6.19 1.74 4.00
C GLU A 15 5.42 1.02 2.90
N GLY A 16 4.15 0.64 3.16
CA GLY A 16 3.33 -0.08 2.18
C GLY A 16 3.83 -1.50 1.93
N CYS A 17 4.49 -2.12 2.91
CA CYS A 17 5.05 -3.47 2.81
C CYS A 17 4.36 -4.43 3.80
N SER A 18 4.20 -5.68 3.38
CA SER A 18 3.85 -6.78 4.26
C SER A 18 4.93 -6.94 5.33
N PRO A 19 4.58 -6.94 6.63
CA PRO A 19 5.57 -7.08 7.70
C PRO A 19 6.18 -8.48 7.77
N PHE A 20 5.54 -9.48 7.14
CA PHE A 20 5.94 -10.89 7.22
C PHE A 20 6.71 -11.36 5.98
N THR A 21 6.30 -10.90 4.79
CA THR A 21 6.96 -11.26 3.52
C THR A 21 7.89 -10.18 3.02
N GLY A 22 7.72 -8.94 3.50
CA GLY A 22 8.42 -7.77 2.97
C GLY A 22 7.91 -7.33 1.59
N GLU A 23 6.99 -8.06 0.96
CA GLU A 23 6.45 -7.67 -0.34
C GLU A 23 5.66 -6.37 -0.25
N PHE A 24 5.65 -5.59 -1.32
CA PHE A 24 4.77 -4.42 -1.37
C PHE A 24 3.33 -4.89 -1.31
N LEU A 25 2.56 -4.26 -0.44
CA LEU A 25 1.11 -4.42 -0.40
C LEU A 25 0.55 -3.92 -1.73
N GLU A 26 -0.53 -4.57 -2.17
CA GLU A 26 -1.22 -4.15 -3.38
C GLU A 26 -1.56 -2.66 -3.30
N ASN A 27 -1.39 -1.93 -4.41
CA ASN A 27 -1.54 -0.47 -4.44
C ASN A 27 -2.98 0.02 -4.14
N ASP A 28 -3.96 -0.87 -4.05
CA ASP A 28 -5.34 -0.64 -3.61
C ASP A 28 -5.59 -1.08 -2.15
N SER A 29 -4.58 -1.61 -1.47
CA SER A 29 -4.63 -1.85 -0.03
C SER A 29 -4.88 -0.53 0.71
N ILE A 30 -5.84 -0.57 1.63
CA ILE A 30 -6.14 0.54 2.54
C ILE A 30 -4.90 1.04 3.30
N LEU A 31 -3.90 0.15 3.49
CA LEU A 31 -2.64 0.46 4.15
C LEU A 31 -1.75 1.43 3.35
N ASN A 32 -1.97 1.54 2.03
CA ASN A 32 -1.29 2.48 1.15
C ASN A 32 -1.99 3.85 1.06
N GLU A 33 -3.16 4.04 1.71
CA GLU A 33 -3.82 5.33 1.74
C GLU A 33 -3.01 6.34 2.58
N ARG A 34 -2.81 7.56 2.05
CA ARG A 34 -2.01 8.61 2.71
C ARG A 34 -2.43 8.87 4.16
N LYS A 35 -3.73 8.83 4.48
CA LYS A 35 -4.24 9.01 5.84
C LYS A 35 -3.86 7.84 6.75
N VAL A 36 -3.89 6.62 6.24
CA VAL A 36 -3.51 5.40 6.98
C VAL A 36 -2.01 5.38 7.22
N ILE A 37 -1.19 5.66 6.19
CA ILE A 37 0.26 5.83 6.34
C ILE A 37 0.58 6.89 7.41
N ARG A 38 -0.11 8.03 7.40
CA ARG A 38 0.09 9.08 8.41
C ARG A 38 -0.34 8.63 9.81
N ALA A 39 -1.42 7.88 9.94
CA ALA A 39 -1.85 7.31 11.21
C ALA A 39 -0.84 6.27 11.75
N LEU A 40 -0.31 5.42 10.87
CA LEU A 40 0.76 4.47 11.20
C LEU A 40 2.04 5.21 11.63
N GLN A 41 2.40 6.30 10.95
CA GLN A 41 3.53 7.14 11.34
C GLN A 41 3.33 7.77 12.72
N VAL A 42 2.13 8.31 13.01
CA VAL A 42 1.79 8.83 14.34
C VAL A 42 1.86 7.73 15.40
N ALA A 43 1.41 6.52 15.08
CA ALA A 43 1.52 5.37 15.98
C ALA A 43 2.99 4.98 16.23
N LEU A 44 3.86 5.03 15.21
CA LEU A 44 5.30 4.80 15.34
C LEU A 44 5.96 5.86 16.23
N ASP A 45 5.60 7.13 16.04
CA ASP A 45 6.10 8.25 16.84
C ASP A 45 5.64 8.11 18.31
N ALA A 46 4.37 7.77 18.53
CA ALA A 46 3.79 7.54 19.85
C ALA A 46 4.38 6.31 20.55
N LEU A 47 4.75 5.27 19.79
CA LEU A 47 5.43 4.11 20.33
C LEU A 47 6.82 4.46 20.86
N ASN A 48 7.39 5.64 20.58
CA ASN A 48 8.60 6.12 21.23
C ASN A 48 9.65 5.01 21.35
N VAL A 49 10.02 4.41 20.22
CA VAL A 49 11.37 3.88 20.09
C VAL A 49 12.22 5.09 19.73
N ARG A 50 12.45 5.96 20.73
CA ARG A 50 13.57 6.90 20.59
C ARG A 50 14.79 6.01 20.29
N PRO A 51 15.62 6.30 19.27
CA PRO A 51 16.99 5.82 19.33
C PRO A 51 17.49 6.32 20.69
N PHE A 52 17.99 5.41 21.54
CA PHE A 52 18.46 5.74 22.88
C PHE A 52 19.15 7.11 22.88
N PRO A 53 18.61 8.14 23.54
CA PRO A 53 19.38 9.33 23.80
C PRO A 53 20.42 8.92 24.84
N ASN A 54 21.69 9.01 24.47
CA ASN A 54 22.86 8.76 25.32
C ASN A 54 23.13 7.29 25.66
N GLN A 55 23.57 6.53 24.67
CA GLN A 55 24.88 5.92 24.84
C GLN A 55 25.81 6.54 23.81
N GLN A 56 26.82 7.26 24.29
CA GLN A 56 28.07 7.36 23.56
C GLN A 56 28.59 5.92 23.41
N MET A 57 28.12 5.20 22.41
CA MET A 57 28.77 4.01 21.94
C MET A 57 29.82 4.48 20.94
N THR A 58 31.02 4.68 21.47
CA THR A 58 32.24 4.59 20.67
C THR A 58 32.13 3.37 19.75
N PRO A 59 32.34 3.51 18.43
CA PRO A 59 32.27 2.39 17.50
C PRO A 59 33.29 1.34 17.92
N LYS A 60 32.81 0.20 18.44
CA LYS A 60 33.62 -1.02 18.52
C LYS A 60 33.44 -1.76 17.20
N SER A 61 34.48 -1.65 16.39
CA SER A 61 34.71 -2.28 15.07
C SER A 61 34.36 -1.43 13.83
N THR A 62 35.21 -1.61 12.82
CA THR A 62 35.60 -0.66 11.78
C THR A 62 34.90 -0.88 10.45
N THR A 63 33.66 -1.38 10.47
CA THR A 63 32.84 -1.44 9.25
C THR A 63 31.66 -0.49 9.40
N PRO A 64 31.84 0.81 9.11
CA PRO A 64 30.71 1.69 8.96
C PRO A 64 29.90 1.16 7.78
N VAL A 65 28.60 0.97 7.99
CA VAL A 65 27.66 0.78 6.88
C VAL A 65 27.89 1.91 5.90
N ASP A 66 28.48 1.60 4.76
CA ASP A 66 28.92 2.58 3.78
C ASP A 66 28.03 2.53 2.54
N VAL A 67 28.18 3.56 1.69
CA VAL A 67 27.43 3.68 0.44
C VAL A 67 27.61 2.44 -0.44
N LYS A 68 28.83 1.87 -0.48
CA LYS A 68 29.14 0.68 -1.29
C LYS A 68 28.35 -0.53 -0.82
N THR A 69 28.26 -0.76 0.49
CA THR A 69 27.49 -1.85 1.09
C THR A 69 26.01 -1.73 0.73
N VAL A 70 25.43 -0.53 0.87
CA VAL A 70 24.02 -0.28 0.54
C VAL A 70 23.74 -0.52 -0.94
N LEU A 71 24.59 -0.01 -1.84
CA LEU A 71 24.44 -0.21 -3.28
C LEU A 71 24.62 -1.69 -3.68
N ALA A 72 25.55 -2.41 -3.06
CA ALA A 72 25.73 -3.84 -3.30
C ALA A 72 24.48 -4.65 -2.91
N VAL A 73 23.86 -4.34 -1.76
CA VAL A 73 22.59 -4.97 -1.37
C VAL A 73 21.48 -4.64 -2.37
N ILE A 74 21.40 -3.40 -2.85
CA ILE A 74 20.41 -3.01 -3.87
C ILE A 74 20.59 -3.83 -5.15
N ILE A 75 21.83 -4.05 -5.61
CA ILE A 75 22.12 -4.87 -6.80
C ILE A 75 21.67 -6.31 -6.58
N VAL A 76 22.00 -6.90 -5.43
CA VAL A 76 21.61 -8.28 -5.08
C VAL A 76 20.09 -8.42 -5.03
N MET A 77 19.39 -7.45 -4.44
CA MET A 77 17.92 -7.45 -4.40
C MET A 77 17.32 -7.35 -5.80
N LYS A 78 17.80 -6.42 -6.63
CA LYS A 78 17.30 -6.27 -8.01
C LYS A 78 17.54 -7.51 -8.85
N ALA A 79 18.72 -8.14 -8.74
CA ALA A 79 19.04 -9.38 -9.43
C ALA A 79 18.09 -10.53 -9.04
N ALA A 80 17.59 -10.53 -7.80
CA ALA A 80 16.60 -11.48 -7.31
C ALA A 80 15.15 -11.03 -7.53
N ASN A 81 14.90 -10.03 -8.40
CA ASN A 81 13.59 -9.42 -8.64
C ASN A 81 12.89 -8.86 -7.39
N LEU A 82 13.66 -8.53 -6.35
CA LEU A 82 13.16 -7.87 -5.15
C LEU A 82 13.27 -6.36 -5.33
N VAL A 83 12.18 -5.66 -5.05
CA VAL A 83 12.18 -4.19 -5.04
C VAL A 83 12.84 -3.70 -3.75
N PRO A 84 13.98 -3.00 -3.81
CA PRO A 84 14.71 -2.54 -2.63
C PRO A 84 13.96 -1.39 -1.95
N SER A 85 13.97 -1.41 -0.62
CA SER A 85 13.53 -0.29 0.22
C SER A 85 14.50 -0.15 1.40
N ILE A 86 14.52 1.01 2.05
CA ILE A 86 15.39 1.27 3.21
C ILE A 86 15.19 0.16 4.27
N SER A 87 13.94 -0.19 4.58
CA SER A 87 13.64 -1.25 5.56
C SER A 87 14.05 -2.63 5.09
N LYS A 88 13.90 -2.95 3.80
CA LYS A 88 14.35 -4.23 3.26
C LYS A 88 15.86 -4.36 3.36
N ILE A 89 16.60 -3.32 3.01
CA ILE A 89 18.06 -3.31 3.10
C ILE A 89 18.50 -3.52 4.55
N ALA A 90 17.89 -2.78 5.49
CA ALA A 90 18.17 -2.97 6.92
C ALA A 90 17.86 -4.40 7.38
N LYS A 91 16.67 -4.93 7.07
CA LYS A 91 16.27 -6.30 7.43
C LYS A 91 17.16 -7.35 6.77
N TYR A 92 17.67 -7.09 5.57
CA TYR A 92 18.55 -8.01 4.83
C TYR A 92 19.92 -8.11 5.49
N LEU A 93 20.53 -6.96 5.81
CA LEU A 93 21.80 -6.89 6.53
C LEU A 93 21.73 -7.49 7.95
N LEU A 94 20.54 -7.51 8.56
CA LEU A 94 20.30 -8.17 9.85
C LEU A 94 19.92 -9.66 9.72
N GLY A 95 19.74 -10.15 8.50
CA GLY A 95 19.46 -11.55 8.20
C GLY A 95 18.02 -11.95 8.57
N SER A 96 17.05 -11.08 8.30
CA SER A 96 15.65 -11.32 8.60
C SER A 96 15.11 -12.59 7.93
N LYS A 97 14.28 -13.35 8.67
CA LYS A 97 13.68 -14.60 8.20
C LYS A 97 12.83 -14.44 6.93
N GLN A 98 12.35 -13.23 6.63
CA GLN A 98 11.56 -12.94 5.43
C GLN A 98 12.30 -13.26 4.11
N PHE A 99 13.63 -13.29 4.13
CA PHE A 99 14.45 -13.62 2.96
C PHE A 99 14.86 -15.09 2.91
N LYS A 100 14.56 -15.93 3.91
CA LYS A 100 15.09 -17.31 4.01
C LYS A 100 14.85 -18.19 2.77
N ASN A 101 13.85 -17.88 1.97
CA ASN A 101 13.48 -18.63 0.78
C ASN A 101 14.02 -18.02 -0.53
N SER A 102 14.79 -16.93 -0.48
CA SER A 102 15.38 -16.31 -1.67
C SER A 102 16.85 -16.70 -1.84
N GLU A 103 17.32 -16.81 -3.09
CA GLU A 103 18.72 -17.13 -3.40
C GLU A 103 19.71 -16.09 -2.83
N THR A 104 19.20 -14.90 -2.52
CA THR A 104 19.96 -13.81 -1.92
C THR A 104 20.58 -14.17 -0.58
N VAL A 105 20.02 -15.11 0.20
CA VAL A 105 20.58 -15.45 1.53
C VAL A 105 21.95 -16.10 1.49
N ARG A 106 22.40 -16.55 0.31
CA ARG A 106 23.75 -17.08 0.09
C ARG A 106 24.80 -15.98 -0.07
N HIS A 107 24.37 -14.73 -0.24
CA HIS A 107 25.27 -13.59 -0.40
C HIS A 107 25.91 -13.22 0.95
N GLU A 108 27.19 -12.84 0.94
CA GLU A 108 27.98 -12.52 2.15
C GLU A 108 27.39 -11.38 2.99
N LEU A 109 26.68 -10.45 2.35
CA LEU A 109 26.02 -9.31 3.01
C LEU A 109 24.73 -9.69 3.75
N TYR A 110 24.20 -10.91 3.57
CA TYR A 110 22.99 -11.32 4.27
C TYR A 110 23.32 -11.62 5.74
N GLY A 111 22.74 -10.85 6.67
CA GLY A 111 23.00 -11.03 8.10
C GLY A 111 24.38 -10.55 8.57
N SER A 112 25.16 -9.88 7.72
CA SER A 112 26.52 -9.43 8.05
C SER A 112 26.57 -8.48 9.25
N LEU A 113 25.49 -7.74 9.51
CA LEU A 113 25.39 -6.73 10.56
C LEU A 113 24.54 -7.17 11.76
N ARG A 114 24.09 -8.44 11.80
CA ARG A 114 23.15 -8.95 12.80
C ARG A 114 23.61 -8.74 14.24
N HIS A 115 24.91 -8.82 14.49
CA HIS A 115 25.48 -8.75 15.84
C HIS A 115 25.90 -7.34 16.25
N GLU A 116 25.96 -6.41 15.29
CA GLU A 116 26.45 -5.04 15.49
C GLU A 116 25.31 -4.03 15.62
N PHE A 117 24.19 -4.29 14.96
CA PHE A 117 23.07 -3.35 14.89
C PHE A 117 21.73 -4.02 15.22
N THR A 118 20.79 -3.19 15.68
CA THR A 118 19.37 -3.54 15.69
C THR A 118 18.69 -2.89 14.49
N TYR A 119 17.48 -3.32 14.16
CA TYR A 119 16.70 -2.69 13.09
C TYR A 119 16.51 -1.18 13.32
N THR A 120 16.25 -0.82 14.57
CA THR A 120 15.97 0.54 15.02
C THR A 120 17.21 1.44 14.98
N SER A 121 18.42 0.89 15.12
CA SER A 121 19.67 1.66 14.95
C SER A 121 20.18 1.70 13.51
N LEU A 122 19.99 0.63 12.74
CA LEU A 122 20.49 0.52 11.37
C LEU A 122 19.65 1.30 10.35
N LYS A 123 18.31 1.23 10.45
CA LYS A 123 17.41 1.86 9.49
C LYS A 123 17.66 3.37 9.34
N PRO A 124 17.80 4.16 10.43
CA PRO A 124 18.08 5.60 10.32
C PRO A 124 19.41 5.90 9.62
N ILE A 125 20.45 5.06 9.82
CA ILE A 125 21.75 5.22 9.17
C ILE A 125 21.60 5.06 7.65
N ILE A 126 20.91 4.00 7.20
CA ILE A 126 20.66 3.77 5.77
C ILE A 126 19.79 4.88 5.18
N ALA A 127 18.78 5.35 5.92
CA ALA A 127 17.94 6.47 5.49
C ALA A 127 18.75 7.77 5.30
N GLN A 128 19.68 8.05 6.21
CA GLN A 128 20.57 9.19 6.10
C GLN A 128 21.50 9.06 4.88
N LEU A 129 22.10 7.89 4.67
CA LEU A 129 22.93 7.62 3.48
C LEU A 129 22.15 7.79 2.17
N ALA A 130 20.89 7.33 2.12
CA ALA A 130 20.03 7.50 0.95
C ALA A 130 19.65 8.97 0.69
N LYS A 131 19.59 9.80 1.74
CA LYS A 131 19.33 11.24 1.63
C LYS A 131 20.57 12.00 1.16
N GLU A 132 21.75 11.57 1.59
CA GLU A 132 23.03 12.22 1.27
C GLU A 132 23.63 11.74 -0.07
N ASN A 133 23.20 10.58 -0.58
CA ASN A 133 23.73 9.98 -1.80
C ASN A 133 22.66 9.81 -2.89
N HIS A 134 22.84 10.53 -4.00
CA HIS A 134 21.92 10.54 -5.14
C HIS A 134 21.76 9.16 -5.81
N ASP A 135 22.82 8.35 -5.86
CA ASP A 135 22.79 7.05 -6.54
C ASP A 135 21.96 6.04 -5.75
N ILE A 136 22.09 6.03 -4.42
CA ILE A 136 21.22 5.23 -3.54
C ILE A 136 19.77 5.70 -3.69
N SER A 137 19.52 7.01 -3.65
CA SER A 137 18.18 7.58 -3.81
C SER A 137 17.53 7.13 -5.12
N THR A 138 18.25 7.27 -6.24
CA THR A 138 17.79 6.87 -7.57
C THR A 138 17.57 5.37 -7.66
N ALA A 139 18.45 4.57 -7.08
CA ALA A 139 18.35 3.11 -7.13
C ALA A 139 17.22 2.56 -6.24
N LEU A 140 16.80 3.30 -5.21
CA LEU A 140 15.68 3.00 -4.31
C LEU A 140 14.30 3.42 -4.86
N VAL A 141 14.25 4.29 -5.89
CA VAL A 141 12.99 4.56 -6.59
C VAL A 141 12.56 3.26 -7.25
N ALA A 142 11.69 2.52 -6.55
CA ALA A 142 10.91 1.46 -7.14
C ALA A 142 10.26 2.06 -8.37
N SER A 143 10.46 1.44 -9.54
CA SER A 143 9.55 1.63 -10.66
C SER A 143 8.16 1.44 -10.10
N SER A 144 7.41 2.52 -9.86
CA SER A 144 6.00 2.44 -9.52
C SER A 144 5.44 1.53 -10.59
N LYS A 145 4.92 0.35 -10.20
CA LYS A 145 4.10 -0.42 -11.13
C LYS A 145 2.90 0.48 -11.39
N VAL A 146 3.00 1.36 -12.38
CA VAL A 146 1.91 2.15 -12.90
C VAL A 146 0.83 1.12 -13.16
N LYS A 147 -0.30 1.24 -12.46
CA LYS A 147 -1.35 0.24 -12.64
C LYS A 147 -1.72 0.31 -14.11
N PRO A 148 -1.78 -0.81 -14.84
CA PRO A 148 -2.03 -0.78 -16.28
C PRO A 148 -3.30 0.01 -16.65
N TRP A 149 -4.26 0.07 -15.73
CA TRP A 149 -5.53 0.78 -15.88
C TRP A 149 -5.54 2.27 -15.46
N GLU A 150 -4.45 2.83 -14.92
CA GLU A 150 -4.41 4.28 -14.57
C GLU A 150 -4.62 5.17 -15.78
N ASN A 151 -4.12 4.72 -16.94
CA ASN A 151 -4.22 5.45 -18.21
C ASN A 151 -5.58 5.30 -18.91
N VAL A 152 -6.53 4.55 -18.34
CA VAL A 152 -7.90 4.48 -18.87
C VAL A 152 -8.55 5.85 -18.63
N ASP A 153 -8.94 6.52 -19.71
CA ASP A 153 -9.47 7.89 -19.73
C ASP A 153 -11.00 7.96 -19.76
N TYR A 154 -11.67 6.82 -19.56
CA TYR A 154 -13.13 6.66 -19.71
C TYR A 154 -13.97 7.67 -18.91
N PHE A 155 -13.53 8.05 -17.71
CA PHE A 155 -14.22 9.01 -16.83
C PHE A 155 -13.73 10.44 -17.01
N GLU A 156 -12.79 10.65 -17.93
CA GLU A 156 -12.25 11.93 -18.35
C GLU A 156 -12.84 12.35 -19.72
N GLN A 157 -13.42 11.40 -20.46
CA GLN A 157 -14.25 11.66 -21.64
C GLN A 157 -15.50 12.49 -21.32
N PRO A 158 -16.11 13.17 -22.30
CA PRO A 158 -17.37 13.88 -22.09
C PRO A 158 -18.43 12.99 -21.45
N THR A 159 -19.15 13.54 -20.47
CA THR A 159 -20.16 12.79 -19.72
C THR A 159 -21.31 12.35 -20.63
N PHE A 160 -21.68 11.08 -20.54
CA PHE A 160 -22.85 10.50 -21.18
C PHE A 160 -23.66 9.63 -20.21
N CYS A 161 -24.96 9.58 -20.47
CA CYS A 161 -25.87 8.68 -19.78
C CYS A 161 -27.01 8.32 -20.72
N THR A 162 -27.19 7.03 -20.98
CA THR A 162 -28.31 6.50 -21.75
C THR A 162 -29.24 5.64 -20.88
N LEU A 163 -29.04 5.64 -19.55
CA LEU A 163 -29.92 4.96 -18.61
C LEU A 163 -31.24 5.72 -18.50
N SER A 164 -32.35 5.00 -18.58
CA SER A 164 -33.66 5.56 -18.24
C SER A 164 -33.84 5.67 -16.73
N ASP A 165 -34.72 6.55 -16.27
CA ASP A 165 -35.05 6.69 -14.84
C ASP A 165 -35.47 5.36 -14.20
N LYS A 166 -36.21 4.54 -14.96
CA LYS A 166 -36.59 3.19 -14.53
C LYS A 166 -35.38 2.29 -14.29
N ALA A 167 -34.39 2.31 -15.20
CA ALA A 167 -33.16 1.54 -15.05
C ALA A 167 -32.31 2.04 -13.87
N VAL A 168 -32.24 3.35 -13.67
CA VAL A 168 -31.57 3.98 -12.52
C VAL A 168 -32.20 3.52 -11.20
N ASN A 169 -33.53 3.53 -11.11
CA ASN A 169 -34.24 3.09 -9.91
C ASN A 169 -34.05 1.59 -9.64
N GLN A 170 -34.15 0.76 -10.68
CA GLN A 170 -33.87 -0.68 -10.55
C GLN A 170 -32.43 -0.97 -10.08
N LEU A 171 -31.45 -0.19 -10.55
CA LEU A 171 -30.08 -0.31 -10.10
C LEU A 171 -29.93 0.06 -8.61
N LYS A 172 -30.58 1.15 -8.17
CA LYS A 172 -30.60 1.58 -6.76
C LYS A 172 -31.22 0.51 -5.85
N GLU A 173 -32.33 -0.08 -6.27
CA GLU A 173 -33.01 -1.16 -5.55
C GLU A 173 -32.08 -2.37 -5.40
N LYS A 174 -31.51 -2.86 -6.51
CA LYS A 174 -30.56 -3.98 -6.52
C LYS A 174 -29.32 -3.76 -5.65
N ILE A 175 -28.80 -2.53 -5.62
CA ILE A 175 -27.67 -2.18 -4.75
C ILE A 175 -28.09 -2.17 -3.27
N THR A 176 -29.29 -1.68 -2.97
CA THR A 176 -29.83 -1.67 -1.61
C THR A 176 -30.04 -3.08 -1.08
N GLU A 177 -30.51 -4.00 -1.93
CA GLU A 177 -30.68 -5.42 -1.61
C GLU A 177 -29.37 -6.15 -1.25
N LEU A 178 -28.21 -5.66 -1.72
CA LEU A 178 -26.91 -6.22 -1.31
C LEU A 178 -26.61 -6.00 0.18
N GLY A 179 -27.24 -5.00 0.79
CA GLY A 179 -27.07 -4.66 2.20
C GLY A 179 -25.70 -4.09 2.55
N ILE A 180 -25.50 -3.92 3.86
CA ILE A 180 -24.24 -3.48 4.48
C ILE A 180 -23.80 -4.60 5.42
N GLN A 181 -22.59 -5.11 5.23
CA GLN A 181 -22.04 -6.20 6.02
C GLN A 181 -21.33 -5.69 7.29
N LYS A 182 -20.59 -4.57 7.20
CA LYS A 182 -19.89 -4.03 8.38
C LYS A 182 -20.85 -3.18 9.20
N SER A 183 -21.13 -3.59 10.44
CA SER A 183 -22.00 -2.86 11.38
C SER A 183 -21.23 -2.40 12.63
N PRO A 184 -21.73 -1.36 13.35
CA PRO A 184 -21.23 -1.02 14.68
C PRO A 184 -21.30 -2.23 15.64
N PRO A 185 -20.41 -2.34 16.65
CA PRO A 185 -19.48 -1.32 17.17
C PRO A 185 -18.10 -1.29 16.47
N LEU A 186 -17.90 -2.04 15.39
CA LEU A 186 -16.59 -2.23 14.75
C LEU A 186 -16.19 -1.10 13.76
N LEU A 187 -16.97 -0.02 13.70
CA LEU A 187 -16.72 1.09 12.77
C LEU A 187 -15.99 2.23 13.48
N SER A 188 -14.95 2.77 12.85
CA SER A 188 -14.34 4.03 13.32
C SER A 188 -15.24 5.22 13.02
N ASP A 189 -15.12 6.31 13.79
CA ASP A 189 -15.86 7.56 13.58
C ASP A 189 -15.71 8.10 12.15
N TYR A 190 -14.55 7.88 11.55
CA TYR A 190 -14.28 8.24 10.17
C TYR A 190 -15.18 7.48 9.17
N ILE A 191 -15.38 6.18 9.36
CA ILE A 191 -16.28 5.38 8.53
C ILE A 191 -17.73 5.80 8.76
N ILE A 192 -18.11 6.08 10.01
CA ILE A 192 -19.45 6.56 10.36
C ILE A 192 -19.74 7.89 9.63
N GLN A 193 -18.80 8.84 9.66
CA GLN A 193 -18.93 10.11 8.95
C GLN A 193 -18.98 9.93 7.43
N ALA A 194 -18.18 9.03 6.84
CA ALA A 194 -18.24 8.79 5.40
C ALA A 194 -19.60 8.20 4.98
N ARG A 195 -20.23 7.39 5.85
CA ARG A 195 -21.52 6.76 5.60
C ARG A 195 -22.73 7.69 5.69
N THR A 196 -22.57 8.90 6.21
CA THR A 196 -23.63 9.92 6.13
C THR A 196 -23.83 10.41 4.70
N ILE A 197 -22.77 10.34 3.87
CA ILE A 197 -22.78 10.76 2.46
C ILE A 197 -22.91 9.54 1.55
N TYR A 198 -22.13 8.49 1.80
CA TYR A 198 -22.07 7.28 0.99
C TYR A 198 -22.38 6.06 1.86
N PRO A 199 -23.65 5.62 1.96
CA PRO A 199 -24.06 4.57 2.89
C PRO A 199 -23.22 3.28 2.85
N ARG A 200 -22.70 2.91 1.68
CA ARG A 200 -21.87 1.71 1.46
C ARG A 200 -20.36 2.03 1.40
N ALA A 201 -19.93 3.15 1.98
CA ALA A 201 -18.51 3.47 2.14
C ALA A 201 -17.78 2.37 2.95
N TYR A 202 -16.57 2.04 2.49
CA TYR A 202 -15.67 1.04 3.07
C TYR A 202 -16.20 -0.40 3.13
N GLU A 203 -17.31 -0.69 2.45
CA GLU A 203 -17.73 -2.07 2.19
C GLU A 203 -16.81 -2.72 1.16
N SER A 204 -16.56 -4.03 1.29
CA SER A 204 -15.87 -4.78 0.25
C SER A 204 -16.73 -4.82 -1.02
N TRP A 205 -16.11 -4.86 -2.20
CA TRP A 205 -16.84 -5.05 -3.45
C TRP A 205 -17.20 -6.52 -3.61
N SER A 206 -18.49 -6.82 -3.66
CA SER A 206 -18.97 -8.18 -3.95
C SER A 206 -18.96 -8.45 -5.46
N GLU A 207 -18.91 -9.72 -5.85
CA GLU A 207 -18.96 -10.10 -7.27
C GLU A 207 -20.21 -9.56 -7.97
N LYS A 208 -21.38 -9.66 -7.33
CA LYS A 208 -22.64 -9.10 -7.84
C LYS A 208 -22.57 -7.58 -8.02
N GLU A 209 -21.95 -6.88 -7.09
CA GLU A 209 -21.78 -5.44 -7.17
C GLU A 209 -20.87 -5.04 -8.34
N LEU A 210 -19.78 -5.77 -8.54
CA LEU A 210 -18.87 -5.59 -9.68
C LEU A 210 -19.58 -5.88 -11.01
N GLU A 211 -20.43 -6.90 -11.07
CA GLU A 211 -21.26 -7.22 -12.23
C GLU A 211 -22.23 -6.07 -12.56
N TYR A 212 -22.91 -5.52 -11.55
CA TYR A 212 -23.80 -4.36 -11.72
C TYR A 212 -23.03 -3.13 -12.20
N LEU A 213 -21.84 -2.86 -11.65
CA LEU A 213 -21.01 -1.74 -12.07
C LEU A 213 -20.54 -1.92 -13.52
N SER A 214 -20.05 -3.11 -13.87
CA SER A 214 -19.63 -3.42 -15.24
C SER A 214 -20.76 -3.18 -16.25
N LYS A 215 -21.98 -3.63 -15.93
CA LYS A 215 -23.17 -3.39 -16.78
C LYS A 215 -23.51 -1.91 -16.87
N ALA A 216 -23.49 -1.18 -15.76
CA ALA A 216 -23.80 0.26 -15.75
C ALA A 216 -22.81 1.07 -16.58
N LEU A 217 -21.51 0.70 -16.55
CA LEU A 217 -20.45 1.32 -17.35
C LEU A 217 -20.63 1.14 -18.87
N LYS A 218 -21.54 0.29 -19.35
CA LYS A 218 -21.90 0.26 -20.78
C LYS A 218 -22.81 1.44 -21.19
N TYR A 219 -23.48 2.06 -20.23
CA TYR A 219 -24.56 3.02 -20.47
C TYR A 219 -24.31 4.40 -19.86
N THR A 220 -23.28 4.55 -19.03
CA THR A 220 -22.91 5.84 -18.48
C THR A 220 -21.44 5.89 -18.03
N ASN A 221 -20.85 7.07 -18.10
CA ASN A 221 -19.61 7.44 -17.40
C ASN A 221 -19.84 8.53 -16.34
N ASP A 222 -21.10 8.85 -16.00
CA ASP A 222 -21.45 9.85 -15.01
C ASP A 222 -21.18 9.30 -13.59
N LEU A 223 -20.04 9.71 -13.02
CA LEU A 223 -19.63 9.30 -11.69
C LEU A 223 -20.57 9.78 -10.59
N HIS A 224 -21.24 10.93 -10.76
CA HIS A 224 -22.16 11.44 -9.77
C HIS A 224 -23.44 10.58 -9.74
N LEU A 225 -23.97 10.23 -10.92
CA LEU A 225 -25.09 9.30 -11.03
C LEU A 225 -24.72 7.93 -10.46
N LEU A 226 -23.57 7.36 -10.87
CA LEU A 226 -23.09 6.09 -10.36
C LEU A 226 -22.89 6.12 -8.84
N SER A 227 -22.34 7.19 -8.29
CA SER A 227 -22.17 7.40 -6.86
C SER A 227 -23.52 7.35 -6.13
N SER A 228 -24.55 7.98 -6.68
CA SER A 228 -25.91 7.94 -6.13
C SER A 228 -26.54 6.54 -6.19
N CYS A 229 -26.24 5.75 -7.22
CA CYS A 229 -26.75 4.40 -7.40
C CYS A 229 -26.05 3.39 -6.50
N PHE A 230 -24.71 3.40 -6.49
CA PHE A 230 -23.87 2.44 -5.78
C PHE A 230 -23.67 2.80 -4.31
N GLN A 231 -24.03 4.02 -3.90
CA GLN A 231 -23.89 4.50 -2.52
C GLN A 231 -22.42 4.52 -2.07
N ARG A 232 -21.50 4.76 -3.01
CA ARG A 232 -20.04 4.78 -2.83
C ARG A 232 -19.45 6.07 -3.38
N GLY A 233 -18.34 6.51 -2.81
CA GLY A 233 -17.65 7.71 -3.27
C GLY A 233 -17.10 7.57 -4.70
N GLU A 234 -17.12 8.68 -5.44
CA GLU A 234 -16.72 8.73 -6.86
C GLU A 234 -15.30 8.23 -7.11
N ASN A 235 -14.34 8.51 -6.22
CA ASN A 235 -12.97 8.03 -6.35
C ASN A 235 -12.88 6.49 -6.30
N SER A 236 -13.70 5.85 -5.47
CA SER A 236 -13.75 4.39 -5.39
C SER A 236 -14.33 3.80 -6.67
N LEU A 237 -15.42 4.38 -7.17
CA LEU A 237 -16.04 4.01 -8.45
C LEU A 237 -15.09 4.21 -9.63
N ARG A 238 -14.37 5.34 -9.69
CA ARG A 238 -13.38 5.64 -10.73
C ARG A 238 -12.28 4.58 -10.75
N GLY A 239 -11.68 4.28 -9.59
CA GLY A 239 -10.60 3.30 -9.49
C GLY A 239 -11.02 1.89 -9.92
N VAL A 240 -12.19 1.44 -9.44
CA VAL A 240 -12.71 0.10 -9.77
C VAL A 240 -13.22 0.05 -11.22
N GLY A 241 -13.89 1.08 -11.69
CA GLY A 241 -14.39 1.17 -13.06
C GLY A 241 -13.26 1.13 -14.09
N LYS A 242 -12.17 1.88 -13.88
CA LYS A 242 -10.98 1.83 -14.77
C LYS A 242 -10.41 0.41 -14.84
N LYS A 243 -10.33 -0.28 -13.70
CA LYS A 243 -9.88 -1.67 -13.63
C LYS A 243 -10.80 -2.61 -14.41
N LEU A 244 -12.12 -2.50 -14.24
CA LEU A 244 -13.11 -3.33 -14.96
C LEU A 244 -13.05 -3.14 -16.48
N ILE A 245 -12.87 -1.89 -16.93
CA ILE A 245 -12.75 -1.55 -18.36
C ILE A 245 -11.46 -2.13 -18.93
N TYR A 246 -10.34 -1.97 -18.23
CA TYR A 246 -9.04 -2.53 -18.65
C TYR A 246 -9.07 -4.05 -18.74
N GLU A 247 -9.74 -4.72 -17.79
CA GLU A 247 -9.92 -6.18 -17.78
C GLU A 247 -10.94 -6.67 -18.83
N CYS A 248 -11.45 -5.80 -19.71
CA CYS A 248 -12.47 -6.09 -20.73
C CYS A 248 -13.80 -6.65 -20.20
N LYS A 249 -14.04 -6.62 -18.88
CA LYS A 249 -15.29 -7.10 -18.27
C LYS A 249 -16.52 -6.27 -18.66
N VAL A 250 -16.29 -5.09 -19.23
CA VAL A 250 -17.33 -4.21 -19.78
C VAL A 250 -17.68 -4.56 -21.24
N ASN A 251 -16.89 -5.39 -21.93
CA ASN A 251 -17.15 -5.77 -23.33
C ASN A 251 -17.65 -7.21 -23.51
N GLU A 252 -17.62 -8.03 -22.46
CA GLU A 252 -18.20 -9.37 -22.49
C GLU A 252 -19.74 -9.26 -22.40
N ALA A 253 -20.41 -9.77 -23.42
CA ALA A 253 -21.87 -9.91 -23.53
C ALA A 253 -22.17 -11.33 -24.02
#